data_AF-A0A662DIU1-F1
#
_entry.id   AF-A0A662DIU1-F1
#
_cell.length_a   1.000
_cell.length_b   1.000
_cell.length_c   1.000
_cell.angle_alpha   90.00
_cell.angle_beta   90.00
_cell.angle_gamma   90.00
#
_symmetry.space_group_name_H-M   'P 1'
#
loop_
_entity.id
_entity.type
_entity.pdbx_description
1 polymer ?
#
loop_
_entity_poly.entity_id
_entity_poly.type
_entity_poly.pdbx_seq_one_letter_code
_entity_poly.pdbx_strand_id
1 'polypeptide(L)'
;MISEDEAFEKALRMHPQYMNVPEGQEKVDGVNPHLHLYIHAVIERQLTSDEFPVVKEVFIELMKKGLTRHQVIHIIGKPLARQIYYMLKENKPFNSEIYEKDLLEIKDQF
;
A
#
# COMPACT_ATOMS: atom_id res chain seq x y z
N MET A 1 -0.02 -15.98 3.17
CA MET A 1 0.60 -14.81 2.52
C MET A 1 1.07 -15.19 1.12
N ILE A 2 0.76 -14.39 0.11
CA ILE A 2 1.24 -14.60 -1.27
C ILE A 2 2.75 -14.29 -1.40
N SER A 3 3.40 -14.72 -2.49
CA SER A 3 4.82 -14.38 -2.73
C SER A 3 4.99 -12.89 -3.06
N GLU A 4 6.24 -12.40 -3.02
CA GLU A 4 6.55 -11.02 -3.43
C GLU A 4 6.28 -10.80 -4.92
N ASP A 5 6.71 -11.74 -5.76
CA ASP A 5 6.48 -11.69 -7.22
C ASP A 5 4.98 -11.66 -7.54
N GLU A 6 4.16 -12.50 -6.89
CA GLU A 6 2.71 -12.51 -7.11
C GLU A 6 2.07 -11.17 -6.70
N ALA A 7 2.53 -10.60 -5.58
CA ALA A 7 2.05 -9.31 -5.10
C ALA A 7 2.43 -8.16 -6.05
N PHE A 8 3.67 -8.17 -6.54
CA PHE A 8 4.18 -7.20 -7.50
C PHE A 8 3.45 -7.30 -8.85
N GLU A 9 3.21 -8.51 -9.34
CA GLU A 9 2.41 -8.72 -10.55
C GLU A 9 0.99 -8.16 -10.42
N LYS A 10 0.33 -8.35 -9.26
CA LYS A 10 -0.99 -7.75 -8.99
C LYS A 10 -0.92 -6.22 -9.02
N ALA A 11 0.09 -5.63 -8.40
CA ALA A 11 0.32 -4.19 -8.44
C ALA A 11 0.51 -3.69 -9.87
N LEU A 12 1.32 -4.37 -10.68
CA LEU A 12 1.61 -4.02 -12.07
C LEU A 12 0.36 -4.12 -12.96
N ARG A 13 -0.49 -5.13 -12.76
CA ARG A 13 -1.77 -5.27 -13.48
C ARG A 13 -2.74 -4.11 -13.19
N MET A 14 -2.70 -3.54 -11.97
CA MET A 14 -3.47 -2.34 -11.62
C MET A 14 -2.85 -1.04 -12.17
N HIS A 15 -1.58 -1.08 -12.55
CA HIS A 15 -0.82 0.07 -13.06
C HIS A 15 -0.13 -0.24 -14.40
N PRO A 16 -0.89 -0.49 -15.49
CA PRO A 16 -0.32 -0.83 -16.79
C PRO A 16 0.60 0.28 -17.35
N GLN A 17 0.41 1.53 -16.92
CA GLN A 17 1.30 2.65 -17.27
C GLN A 17 2.75 2.45 -16.81
N TYR A 18 2.99 1.57 -15.83
CA TYR A 18 4.32 1.30 -15.30
C TYR A 18 4.99 0.05 -15.91
N MET A 19 4.31 -0.68 -16.82
CA MET A 19 4.81 -1.93 -17.40
C MET A 19 6.13 -1.79 -18.16
N ASN A 20 6.34 -0.64 -18.81
CA ASN A 20 7.51 -0.40 -19.66
C ASN A 20 8.39 0.73 -19.12
N VAL A 21 8.29 1.01 -17.81
CA VAL A 21 9.18 1.98 -17.18
C VAL A 21 10.59 1.38 -17.11
N PRO A 22 11.61 2.08 -17.64
CA PRO A 22 12.98 1.61 -17.57
C PRO A 22 13.46 1.46 -16.14
N GLU A 23 14.26 0.44 -15.88
CA GLU A 23 14.99 0.30 -14.62
C GLU A 23 15.84 1.56 -14.38
N GLY A 24 15.73 2.13 -13.18
CA GLY A 24 16.41 3.38 -12.82
C GLY A 24 15.65 4.66 -13.16
N GLN A 25 14.49 4.59 -13.82
CA GLN A 25 13.63 5.76 -13.98
C GLN A 25 13.07 6.19 -12.62
N GLU A 26 13.58 7.30 -12.08
CA GLU A 26 13.23 7.74 -10.73
C GLU A 26 11.79 8.23 -10.59
N LYS A 27 11.25 8.90 -11.62
CA LYS A 27 9.91 9.49 -11.59
C LYS A 27 9.20 9.42 -12.95
N VAL A 28 7.90 9.13 -12.91
CA VAL A 28 6.94 9.28 -14.01
C VAL A 28 5.80 10.15 -13.45
N ASP A 29 5.54 11.29 -14.08
CA ASP A 29 4.55 12.29 -13.63
C ASP A 29 4.71 12.68 -12.14
N GLY A 30 5.95 12.78 -11.67
CA GLY A 30 6.28 13.16 -10.30
C GLY A 30 6.20 12.01 -9.27
N VAL A 31 5.77 10.81 -9.66
CA VAL A 31 5.68 9.62 -8.80
C VAL A 31 6.85 8.69 -9.09
N ASN A 32 7.48 8.11 -8.05
CA ASN A 32 8.42 7.01 -8.25
C ASN A 32 7.63 5.71 -8.52
N PRO A 33 7.67 5.18 -9.76
CA PRO A 33 6.82 4.06 -10.16
C PRO A 33 7.18 2.76 -9.44
N HIS A 34 8.47 2.51 -9.19
CA HIS A 34 8.91 1.32 -8.48
C HIS A 34 8.45 1.34 -7.02
N LEU A 35 8.69 2.44 -6.31
CA LEU A 35 8.24 2.60 -4.92
C LEU A 35 6.71 2.46 -4.80
N HIS A 36 5.99 3.05 -5.74
CA HIS A 36 4.54 2.96 -5.80
C HIS A 36 4.06 1.50 -5.93
N LEU A 37 4.64 0.73 -6.87
CA LEU A 37 4.31 -0.67 -7.06
C LEU A 37 4.67 -1.53 -5.85
N TYR A 38 5.80 -1.26 -5.20
CA TYR A 38 6.18 -1.97 -3.97
C TYR A 38 5.25 -1.68 -2.81
N ILE A 39 4.77 -0.45 -2.64
CA ILE A 39 3.76 -0.13 -1.62
C ILE A 39 2.48 -0.94 -1.88
N HIS A 40 2.02 -1.01 -3.13
CA HIS A 40 0.88 -1.86 -3.50
C HIS A 40 1.13 -3.34 -3.17
N ALA A 41 2.30 -3.86 -3.52
CA ALA A 41 2.69 -5.25 -3.26
C ALA A 41 2.71 -5.56 -1.75
N VAL A 42 3.19 -4.64 -0.91
CA VAL A 42 3.16 -4.81 0.56
C VAL A 42 1.72 -4.90 1.06
N ILE A 43 0.81 -4.04 0.61
CA ILE A 43 -0.59 -4.08 1.03
C ILE A 43 -1.26 -5.40 0.57
N GLU A 44 -1.02 -5.83 -0.67
CA GLU A 44 -1.51 -7.13 -1.17
C GLU A 44 -1.04 -8.31 -0.29
N ARG A 45 0.22 -8.28 0.15
CA ARG A 45 0.74 -9.29 1.09
C ARG A 45 0.08 -9.20 2.45
N GLN A 46 -0.08 -8.00 3.02
CA GLN A 46 -0.77 -7.79 4.30
C GLN A 46 -2.21 -8.33 4.27
N LEU A 47 -2.95 -8.15 3.18
CA LEU A 47 -4.31 -8.68 3.01
C LEU A 47 -4.39 -10.22 3.00
N THR A 48 -3.28 -10.89 2.69
CA THR A 48 -3.16 -12.35 2.62
C THR A 48 -2.39 -12.93 3.81
N SER A 49 -2.03 -12.08 4.78
CA SER A 49 -1.31 -12.42 6.01
C SER A 49 -2.26 -12.32 7.20
N ASP A 50 -1.99 -13.12 8.23
CA ASP A 50 -2.68 -13.01 9.53
C ASP A 50 -1.96 -12.05 10.49
N GLU A 51 -0.80 -11.49 10.09
CA GLU A 51 0.00 -10.57 10.91
C GLU A 51 -0.62 -9.17 11.03
N PHE A 52 -1.47 -8.76 10.09
CA PHE A 52 -2.05 -7.41 10.04
C PHE A 52 -3.59 -7.47 9.89
N PRO A 53 -4.32 -7.98 10.90
CA PRO A 53 -5.76 -8.17 10.81
C PRO A 53 -6.53 -6.84 10.57
N VAL A 54 -6.04 -5.74 11.13
CA VAL A 54 -6.63 -4.39 10.94
C VAL A 54 -6.65 -3.98 9.46
N VAL A 55 -5.62 -4.33 8.68
CA VAL A 55 -5.57 -4.01 7.24
C VAL A 55 -6.72 -4.70 6.50
N LYS A 56 -7.00 -5.97 6.83
CA LYS A 56 -8.08 -6.74 6.22
C LYS A 56 -9.46 -6.23 6.64
N GLU A 57 -9.63 -5.83 7.89
CA GLU A 57 -10.85 -5.21 8.40
C GLU A 57 -11.16 -3.91 7.64
N VAL A 58 -10.22 -2.97 7.63
CA VAL A 58 -10.35 -1.68 6.94
C VAL A 58 -10.61 -1.87 5.45
N PHE A 59 -9.93 -2.83 4.82
CA PHE A 59 -10.16 -3.17 3.42
C PHE A 59 -11.60 -3.60 3.16
N ILE A 60 -12.14 -4.53 3.96
CA ILE A 60 -13.51 -5.03 3.81
C ILE A 60 -14.53 -3.91 4.03
N GLU A 61 -14.32 -3.05 5.03
CA GLU A 61 -15.22 -1.93 5.31
C GLU A 61 -15.26 -0.91 4.18
N LEU A 62 -14.10 -0.50 3.66
CA LEU A 62 -14.05 0.43 2.53
C LEU A 62 -14.64 -0.18 1.25
N MET A 63 -14.41 -1.46 0.99
CA MET A 63 -15.06 -2.16 -0.12
C MET A 63 -16.60 -2.19 0.03
N LYS A 64 -17.13 -2.38 1.26
CA LYS A 64 -18.57 -2.31 1.55
C LYS A 64 -19.17 -0.93 1.32
N LYS A 65 -18.36 0.14 1.45
CA LYS A 65 -18.75 1.51 1.10
C LYS A 65 -18.74 1.78 -0.41
N GLY A 66 -18.45 0.77 -1.23
CA GLY A 66 -18.51 0.85 -2.70
C GLY A 66 -17.20 1.27 -3.36
N LEU A 67 -16.10 1.40 -2.60
CA LEU A 67 -14.80 1.70 -3.17
C LEU A 67 -14.25 0.48 -3.93
N THR A 68 -13.54 0.74 -5.02
CA THR A 68 -12.84 -0.32 -5.78
C THR A 68 -11.60 -0.80 -5.02
N ARG A 69 -11.17 -2.04 -5.26
CA ARG A 69 -9.94 -2.61 -4.67
C ARG A 69 -8.75 -1.66 -4.85
N HIS A 70 -8.61 -1.09 -6.05
CA HIS A 70 -7.52 -0.19 -6.39
C HIS A 70 -7.54 1.09 -5.54
N GLN A 71 -8.71 1.71 -5.38
CA GLN A 71 -8.90 2.86 -4.49
C GLN A 71 -8.59 2.51 -3.03
N VAL A 72 -9.08 1.36 -2.55
CA VAL A 72 -8.85 0.92 -1.17
C VAL A 72 -7.36 0.68 -0.89
N ILE A 73 -6.64 0.04 -1.80
CA ILE A 73 -5.18 -0.15 -1.67
C ILE A 73 -4.45 1.20 -1.64
N HIS A 74 -4.86 2.17 -2.46
CA HIS A 74 -4.31 3.53 -2.37
C HIS A 74 -4.58 4.20 -1.02
N ILE A 75 -5.76 4.01 -0.45
CA ILE A 75 -6.12 4.58 0.85
C ILE A 75 -5.25 3.95 1.95
N ILE A 76 -5.20 2.62 2.02
CA ILE A 76 -4.38 1.88 3.01
C ILE A 76 -2.88 2.16 2.83
N GLY A 77 -2.44 2.35 1.58
CA GLY A 77 -1.04 2.66 1.28
C GLY A 77 -0.57 4.02 1.82
N LYS A 78 -1.46 4.97 2.11
CA LYS A 78 -1.09 6.30 2.64
C LYS A 78 -0.46 6.22 4.04
N PRO A 79 -1.07 5.57 5.05
CA PRO A 79 -0.43 5.31 6.34
C PRO A 79 0.91 4.57 6.21
N LEU A 80 1.00 3.56 5.34
CA LEU A 80 2.26 2.81 5.14
C LEU A 80 3.37 3.71 4.57
N ALA A 81 3.06 4.52 3.55
CA ALA A 81 4.02 5.46 2.97
C ALA A 81 4.53 6.47 4.01
N ARG A 82 3.66 6.90 4.94
CA ARG A 82 4.05 7.77 6.05
C ARG A 82 5.02 7.09 7.01
N GLN A 83 4.78 5.82 7.35
CA GLN A 83 5.72 5.03 8.16
C GLN A 83 7.07 4.88 7.46
N ILE A 84 7.09 4.54 6.17
CA ILE A 84 8.31 4.46 5.37
C ILE A 84 9.07 5.79 5.37
N TYR A 85 8.37 6.91 5.23
CA TYR A 85 8.98 8.24 5.32
C TYR A 85 9.68 8.44 6.68
N TYR A 86 9.02 8.14 7.80
CA TYR A 86 9.63 8.29 9.12
C TYR A 86 10.82 7.34 9.35
N MET A 87 10.74 6.12 8.81
CA MET A 87 11.87 5.19 8.86
C MET A 87 13.08 5.71 8.12
N LEU A 88 12.90 6.19 6.89
CA LEU A 88 14.01 6.63 6.05
C LEU A 88 14.53 8.02 6.40
N LYS A 89 13.63 8.95 6.74
CA LYS A 89 13.97 10.36 6.96
C LYS A 89 14.35 10.66 8.41
N GLU A 90 13.68 10.02 9.36
CA GLU A 90 13.84 10.31 10.79
C GLU A 90 14.55 9.17 11.54
N ASN A 91 14.96 8.10 10.84
CA ASN A 91 15.62 6.93 11.41
C ASN A 91 14.85 6.32 12.58
N LYS A 92 13.51 6.32 12.49
CA LYS A 92 12.61 5.72 13.48
C LYS A 92 12.28 4.28 13.09
N PRO A 93 12.10 3.36 14.04
CA PRO A 93 11.57 2.04 13.72
C PRO A 93 10.14 2.15 13.19
N PHE A 94 9.70 1.13 12.44
CA PHE A 94 8.29 0.99 12.08
C PHE A 94 7.43 0.93 13.35
N ASN A 95 6.39 1.78 13.43
CA ASN A 95 5.51 1.81 14.57
C ASN A 95 4.14 1.23 14.19
N SER A 96 3.90 -0.03 14.57
CA SER A 96 2.67 -0.76 14.26
C SER A 96 1.43 -0.13 14.91
N GLU A 97 1.55 0.35 16.15
CA GLU A 97 0.44 0.97 16.87
C GLU A 97 -0.06 2.24 16.16
N ILE A 98 0.87 3.10 15.71
CA ILE A 98 0.53 4.30 14.93
C ILE A 98 -0.02 3.91 13.56
N TYR A 99 0.56 2.90 12.91
CA TYR A 99 0.06 2.41 11.61
C TYR A 99 -1.39 1.93 11.71
N GLU A 100 -1.70 1.10 12.70
CA GLU A 100 -3.06 0.57 12.92
C GLU A 100 -4.04 1.69 13.28
N LYS A 101 -3.62 2.63 14.14
CA LYS A 101 -4.43 3.81 14.46
C LYS A 101 -4.75 4.64 13.21
N ASP A 102 -3.74 4.94 12.38
CA ASP A 102 -3.92 5.72 11.16
C ASP A 102 -4.84 4.99 10.15
N LEU A 103 -4.79 3.66 10.11
CA LEU A 103 -5.70 2.83 9.29
C LEU A 103 -7.16 2.88 9.78
N LEU A 104 -7.36 2.89 11.09
CA LEU A 104 -8.70 3.02 11.65
C LEU A 104 -9.26 4.42 11.41
N GLU A 105 -8.45 5.47 11.57
CA GLU A 105 -8.90 6.85 11.31
C GLU A 105 -9.18 7.13 9.84
N ILE A 106 -8.40 6.55 8.91
CA ILE A 106 -8.59 6.83 7.48
C ILE A 106 -9.87 6.21 6.93
N LYS A 107 -10.34 5.10 7.52
CA LYS A 107 -11.56 4.41 7.06
C LYS A 107 -12.82 5.25 7.27
N ASP A 108 -12.79 6.16 8.25
CA ASP A 108 -13.92 7.02 8.63
C ASP A 108 -14.02 8.30 7.77
N GLN A 109 -13.08 8.50 6.84
CA GLN A 109 -13.08 9.63 5.90
C GLN A 109 -13.88 9.36 4.61
N PHE A 110 -14.48 8.17 4.49
CA PHE A 110 -15.22 7.66 3.33
C PHE A 110 -16.53 7.03 3.77
#